data_AF-A0A939T0N2-F1
#
_entry.id   AF-A0A939T0N2-F1
#
_cell.length_a   1.000
_cell.length_b   1.000
_cell.length_c   1.000
_cell.angle_alpha   90.00
_cell.angle_beta   90.00
_cell.angle_gamma   90.00
#
_symmetry.space_group_name_H-M   'P 1'
#
loop_
_entity.id
_entity.type
_entity.pdbx_description
1 polymer ?
#
loop_
_entity_poly.entity_id
_entity_poly.type
_entity_poly.pdbx_seq_one_letter_code
_entity_poly.pdbx_strand_id
1 'polypeptide(L)'
;MKTFGLIMPFAAAILLYLASPYIAQQAKRVLVGQIAESRVRSRPPRHPEDTPYYLAVPAIEDYVEYAADFVQVASAALLPIVGAVFSLTQGADPMFPLGFLTIVAVLSIGLIAWVASQDAAVYVSRKWFGYSVVSLVGMAMNVVGLVMVAVPM
;
A
#
# COMPACT_ATOMS: atom_id res chain seq x y z
N MET A 1 16.95 -25.15 -4.86
CA MET A 1 16.08 -24.53 -5.90
C MET A 1 14.67 -24.21 -5.42
N LYS A 2 14.02 -25.02 -4.55
CA LYS A 2 12.64 -24.76 -4.09
C LYS A 2 12.44 -23.45 -3.31
N THR A 3 13.40 -23.05 -2.49
CA THR A 3 13.36 -21.80 -1.71
C THR A 3 13.52 -20.53 -2.55
N PHE A 4 14.30 -20.58 -3.63
CA PHE A 4 14.55 -19.41 -4.49
C PHE A 4 13.27 -18.94 -5.20
N GLY A 5 12.42 -19.87 -5.62
CA GLY A 5 11.11 -19.56 -6.23
C GLY A 5 10.12 -18.89 -5.27
N LEU A 6 10.30 -19.08 -3.96
CA LEU A 6 9.44 -18.51 -2.92
C LEU A 6 9.97 -17.18 -2.36
N ILE A 7 11.27 -16.90 -2.50
CA ILE A 7 11.90 -15.64 -2.06
C ILE A 7 11.59 -14.48 -3.03
N MET A 8 11.57 -14.77 -4.33
CA MET A 8 11.40 -13.75 -5.38
C MET A 8 10.12 -12.91 -5.25
N PRO A 9 8.94 -13.47 -4.93
CA PRO A 9 7.73 -12.69 -4.72
C PRO A 9 7.84 -11.67 -3.57
N PHE A 10 8.49 -12.03 -2.45
CA PHE A 10 8.68 -11.10 -1.34
C PHE A 10 9.66 -9.99 -1.69
N ALA A 11 10.78 -10.33 -2.34
CA ALA A 11 11.74 -9.32 -2.80
C ALA A 11 11.09 -8.35 -3.80
N ALA A 12 10.30 -8.85 -4.74
CA ALA A 12 9.54 -8.03 -5.68
C ALA A 12 8.52 -7.13 -4.94
N ALA A 13 7.79 -7.67 -3.96
CA ALA A 13 6.85 -6.87 -3.17
C ALA A 13 7.56 -5.75 -2.40
N ILE A 14 8.70 -6.02 -1.75
CA ILE A 14 9.50 -5.02 -1.05
C ILE A 14 9.95 -3.91 -2.02
N LEU A 15 10.46 -4.28 -3.19
CA LEU A 15 10.85 -3.32 -4.23
C LEU A 15 9.67 -2.48 -4.72
N LEU A 16 8.49 -3.07 -4.87
CA LEU A 16 7.27 -2.34 -5.23
C LEU A 16 6.82 -1.38 -4.12
N TYR A 17 6.95 -1.75 -2.84
CA TYR A 17 6.70 -0.84 -1.72
C TYR A 17 7.70 0.33 -1.70
N LEU A 18 8.98 0.08 -1.98
CA LEU A 18 9.98 1.14 -2.11
C LEU A 18 9.70 2.04 -3.33
N ALA A 19 9.19 1.49 -4.42
CA ALA A 19 8.82 2.25 -5.60
C ALA A 19 7.45 2.95 -5.48
N SER A 20 6.66 2.66 -4.43
CA SER A 20 5.27 3.12 -4.32
C SER A 20 5.12 4.66 -4.37
N PRO A 21 6.00 5.47 -3.75
CA PRO A 21 5.86 6.94 -3.84
C PRO A 21 6.08 7.43 -5.27
N TYR A 22 7.01 6.83 -5.99
CA TYR A 22 7.28 7.17 -7.39
C TYR A 22 6.10 6.79 -8.30
N ILE A 23 5.55 5.59 -8.11
CA ILE A 23 4.37 5.12 -8.87
C ILE A 23 3.17 6.04 -8.60
N ALA A 24 2.92 6.40 -7.34
CA ALA A 24 1.84 7.32 -6.97
C ALA A 24 2.02 8.70 -7.62
N GLN A 25 3.24 9.26 -7.62
CA GLN A 25 3.51 10.54 -8.29
C GLN A 25 3.27 10.48 -9.80
N GLN A 26 3.63 9.38 -10.47
CA GLN A 26 3.36 9.22 -11.91
C GLN A 26 1.86 9.16 -12.18
N ALA A 27 1.11 8.42 -11.38
CA ALA A 27 -0.35 8.37 -11.49
C ALA A 27 -0.99 9.74 -11.31
N LYS A 28 -0.55 10.52 -10.30
CA LYS A 28 -1.00 11.90 -10.09
C LYS A 28 -0.73 12.79 -11.31
N ARG A 29 0.49 12.77 -11.85
CA ARG A 29 0.85 13.59 -13.03
C ARG A 29 -0.05 13.32 -14.23
N VAL A 30 -0.35 12.04 -14.51
CA VAL A 30 -1.25 11.66 -15.61
C VAL A 30 -2.66 12.18 -15.36
N LEU A 31 -3.19 12.00 -14.14
CA LEU A 31 -4.52 12.47 -13.76
C LEU A 31 -4.66 13.99 -13.85
N VAL A 32 -3.69 14.74 -13.33
CA VAL A 32 -3.66 16.21 -13.41
C VAL A 32 -3.67 16.67 -14.87
N GLY A 33 -2.87 16.03 -15.72
CA GLY A 33 -2.85 16.31 -17.15
C GLY A 33 -4.21 16.08 -17.82
N GLN A 34 -4.86 14.96 -17.52
CA GLN A 34 -6.18 14.63 -18.05
C GLN A 34 -7.27 15.60 -17.56
N ILE A 35 -7.23 16.00 -16.29
CA ILE A 35 -8.16 16.99 -15.73
C ILE A 35 -7.98 18.34 -16.42
N ALA A 36 -6.73 18.77 -16.62
CA ALA A 36 -6.42 20.03 -17.33
C ALA A 36 -6.94 20.00 -18.78
N GLU A 37 -6.71 18.91 -19.51
CA GLU A 37 -7.19 18.75 -20.89
C GLU A 37 -8.73 18.70 -20.95
N SER A 38 -9.35 17.96 -20.03
CA SER A 38 -10.82 17.84 -19.94
C SER A 38 -11.48 19.17 -19.60
N ARG A 39 -10.82 20.01 -18.79
CA ARG A 39 -11.29 21.36 -18.47
C ARG A 39 -11.36 22.24 -19.72
N VAL A 40 -10.31 22.24 -20.55
CA VAL A 40 -10.27 23.01 -21.80
C VAL A 40 -11.38 22.56 -22.76
N ARG A 41 -11.75 21.28 -22.73
CA ARG A 41 -12.81 20.70 -23.57
C ARG A 41 -14.23 20.82 -22.99
N SER A 42 -14.38 21.22 -21.72
CA SER A 42 -15.68 21.31 -21.06
C SER A 42 -16.58 22.41 -21.67
N ARG A 43 -17.90 22.17 -21.73
CA ARG A 43 -18.89 23.12 -22.24
C ARG A 43 -20.05 23.29 -21.23
N PRO A 44 -20.25 24.49 -20.66
CA PRO A 44 -19.40 25.67 -20.79
C PRO A 44 -18.01 25.46 -20.15
N PRO A 45 -16.97 26.21 -20.57
CA PRO A 45 -15.66 26.18 -19.92
C PRO A 45 -15.80 26.52 -18.43
N ARG A 46 -15.31 25.64 -17.54
CA ARG A 46 -15.38 25.86 -16.09
C ARG A 46 -14.11 26.52 -15.54
N HIS A 47 -14.26 27.61 -14.79
CA HIS A 47 -13.16 28.25 -14.09
C HIS A 47 -12.78 27.50 -12.79
N PRO A 48 -11.51 27.58 -12.33
CA PRO A 48 -11.07 26.99 -11.06
C PRO A 48 -11.82 27.49 -9.84
N GLU A 49 -12.17 28.76 -9.85
CA GLU A 49 -12.79 29.46 -8.73
C GLU A 49 -14.21 28.95 -8.45
N ASP A 50 -14.89 28.46 -9.50
CA ASP A 50 -16.25 27.90 -9.40
C ASP A 50 -16.25 26.41 -9.02
N THR A 51 -15.07 25.78 -8.92
CA THR A 51 -14.98 24.34 -8.65
C THR A 51 -15.00 24.11 -7.14
N PRO A 52 -15.98 23.35 -6.60
CA PRO A 52 -15.99 23.00 -5.19
C PRO A 52 -14.67 22.33 -4.76
N TYR A 53 -14.19 22.63 -3.55
CA TYR A 53 -12.87 22.17 -3.09
C TYR A 53 -12.66 20.65 -3.21
N TYR A 54 -13.69 19.84 -2.92
CA TYR A 54 -13.61 18.38 -3.02
C TYR A 54 -13.44 17.85 -4.47
N LEU A 55 -13.65 18.72 -5.48
CA LEU A 55 -13.39 18.44 -6.91
C LEU A 55 -12.16 19.20 -7.42
N ALA A 56 -11.50 19.98 -6.58
CA ALA A 56 -10.28 20.67 -6.95
C ALA A 56 -9.14 19.65 -7.10
N VAL A 57 -8.19 19.96 -7.98
CA VAL A 57 -7.03 19.11 -8.28
C VAL A 57 -6.29 18.65 -7.01
N PRO A 58 -5.98 19.52 -6.01
CA PRO A 58 -5.30 19.10 -4.80
C PRO A 58 -6.08 18.04 -4.00
N ALA A 59 -7.40 18.19 -3.88
CA ALA A 59 -8.23 17.21 -3.18
C ALA A 59 -8.28 15.87 -3.92
N ILE A 60 -8.34 15.89 -5.26
CA ILE A 60 -8.29 14.67 -6.08
C ILE A 60 -6.94 13.96 -5.91
N GLU A 61 -5.84 14.69 -5.91
CA GLU A 61 -4.51 14.12 -5.65
C GLU A 61 -4.45 13.43 -4.28
N ASP A 62 -5.04 14.03 -3.25
CA ASP A 62 -5.11 13.43 -1.92
C ASP A 62 -5.97 12.16 -1.90
N TYR A 63 -7.14 12.17 -2.55
CA TYR A 63 -8.01 11.01 -2.65
C TYR A 63 -7.36 9.83 -3.38
N VAL A 64 -6.63 10.11 -4.47
CA VAL A 64 -5.94 9.08 -5.26
C VAL A 64 -4.87 8.40 -4.42
N GLU A 65 -4.09 9.20 -3.69
CA GLU A 65 -3.02 8.67 -2.84
C GLU A 65 -3.57 7.89 -1.63
N TYR A 66 -4.62 8.41 -1.01
CA TYR A 66 -5.33 7.72 0.06
C TYR A 66 -5.90 6.37 -0.41
N ALA A 67 -6.58 6.35 -1.56
CA ALA A 67 -7.17 5.13 -2.11
C ALA A 67 -6.11 4.10 -2.52
N ALA A 68 -5.00 4.55 -3.11
CA ALA A 68 -3.88 3.69 -3.48
C ALA A 68 -3.31 2.96 -2.25
N ASP A 69 -3.14 3.67 -1.13
CA ASP A 69 -2.64 3.06 0.10
C ASP A 69 -3.67 2.17 0.80
N PHE A 70 -4.94 2.56 0.79
CA PHE A 70 -6.02 1.75 1.37
C PHE A 70 -6.09 0.36 0.74
N VAL A 71 -6.01 0.27 -0.59
CA VAL A 71 -6.02 -1.00 -1.31
C VAL A 71 -4.75 -1.82 -1.06
N GLN A 72 -3.60 -1.16 -0.85
CA GLN A 72 -2.33 -1.85 -0.59
C GLN A 72 -2.33 -2.64 0.72
N VAL A 73 -3.13 -2.27 1.74
CA VAL A 73 -3.14 -2.97 3.04
C VAL A 73 -3.44 -4.46 2.87
N ALA A 74 -4.45 -4.81 2.07
CA ALA A 74 -4.82 -6.20 1.82
C ALA A 74 -3.69 -6.94 1.09
N SER A 75 -3.14 -6.33 0.03
CA SER A 75 -2.04 -6.92 -0.74
C SER A 75 -0.77 -7.10 0.09
N ALA A 76 -0.51 -6.20 1.05
CA ALA A 76 0.63 -6.28 1.97
C ALA A 76 0.62 -7.53 2.84
N ALA A 77 -0.57 -8.00 3.22
CA ALA A 77 -0.74 -9.12 4.15
C ALA A 77 -0.65 -10.49 3.47
N LEU A 78 -1.00 -10.59 2.18
CA LEU A 78 -1.14 -11.88 1.48
C LEU A 78 0.16 -12.68 1.42
N LEU A 79 1.27 -12.06 0.99
CA LEU A 79 2.56 -12.74 0.91
C LEU A 79 3.10 -13.17 2.28
N PRO A 80 3.08 -12.33 3.33
CA PRO A 80 3.36 -12.74 4.69
C PRO A 80 2.56 -13.97 5.15
N ILE A 81 1.26 -14.02 4.85
CA ILE A 81 0.41 -15.18 5.15
C ILE A 81 0.92 -16.43 4.45
N VAL A 82 1.24 -16.34 3.15
CA VAL A 82 1.82 -17.45 2.39
C VAL A 82 3.15 -17.91 3.00
N GLY A 83 4.01 -16.98 3.40
CA GLY A 83 5.29 -17.29 4.05
C GLY A 83 5.12 -18.05 5.36
N ALA A 84 4.15 -17.64 6.18
CA ALA A 84 3.84 -18.29 7.44
C ALA A 84 3.27 -19.69 7.26
N VAL A 85 2.32 -19.85 6.33
CA VAL A 85 1.74 -21.17 5.99
C VAL A 85 2.82 -22.09 5.42
N PHE A 86 3.69 -21.58 4.55
CA PHE A 86 4.81 -22.36 4.02
C PHE A 86 5.77 -22.81 5.13
N SER A 87 6.13 -21.91 6.04
CA SER A 87 7.00 -22.23 7.19
C SER A 87 6.42 -23.36 8.05
N LEU A 88 5.10 -23.35 8.32
CA LEU A 88 4.40 -24.46 8.99
C LEU A 88 4.57 -25.79 8.24
N THR A 89 4.43 -25.79 6.91
CA THR A 89 4.60 -27.01 6.10
C THR A 89 6.03 -27.55 6.05
N GLN A 90 7.02 -26.72 6.39
CA GLN A 90 8.44 -27.12 6.47
C GLN A 90 8.83 -27.66 7.86
N GLY A 91 7.89 -27.70 8.82
CA GLY A 91 8.14 -28.22 10.16
C GLY A 91 8.66 -27.20 11.16
N ALA A 92 8.47 -25.90 10.88
CA ALA A 92 8.72 -24.83 11.85
C ALA A 92 7.92 -25.02 13.14
N ASP A 93 8.44 -24.53 14.27
CA ASP A 93 7.67 -24.48 15.53
C ASP A 93 6.36 -23.71 15.28
N PRO A 94 5.17 -24.33 15.46
CA PRO A 94 3.88 -23.69 15.17
C PRO A 94 3.65 -22.37 15.90
N MET A 95 4.27 -22.13 17.07
CA MET A 95 4.09 -20.89 17.82
C MET A 95 4.48 -19.65 16.99
N PHE A 96 5.56 -19.73 16.24
CA PHE A 96 6.08 -18.59 15.48
C PHE A 96 5.20 -18.17 14.29
N PRO A 97 4.88 -19.05 13.31
CA PRO A 97 4.02 -18.71 12.19
C PRO A 97 2.57 -18.45 12.58
N LEU A 98 2.01 -19.14 13.59
CA LEU A 98 0.65 -18.84 14.06
C LEU A 98 0.60 -17.49 14.80
N GLY A 99 1.61 -17.19 15.61
CA GLY A 99 1.75 -15.88 16.25
C GLY A 99 1.89 -14.76 15.21
N PHE A 100 2.73 -14.97 14.20
CA PHE A 100 2.90 -14.03 13.10
C PHE A 100 1.61 -13.83 12.29
N LEU A 101 0.88 -14.89 11.94
CA LEU A 101 -0.43 -14.79 11.27
C LEU A 101 -1.43 -13.96 12.08
N THR A 102 -1.46 -14.17 13.39
CA THR A 102 -2.33 -13.40 14.30
C THR A 102 -1.97 -11.92 14.28
N ILE A 103 -0.68 -11.60 14.38
CA ILE A 103 -0.17 -10.22 14.28
C ILE A 103 -0.52 -9.61 12.93
N VAL A 104 -0.29 -10.34 11.83
CA VAL A 104 -0.60 -9.91 10.46
C VAL A 104 -2.08 -9.58 10.32
N ALA A 105 -2.98 -10.43 10.83
CA ALA A 105 -4.41 -10.21 10.78
C ALA A 105 -4.83 -8.97 11.59
N VAL A 106 -4.37 -8.85 12.84
CA VAL A 106 -4.67 -7.71 13.72
C VAL A 106 -4.14 -6.41 13.14
N LEU A 107 -2.91 -6.39 12.65
CA LEU A 107 -2.32 -5.21 12.01
C LEU A 107 -3.06 -4.81 10.74
N SER A 108 -3.44 -5.77 9.89
CA SER A 108 -4.15 -5.47 8.65
C SER A 108 -5.54 -4.87 8.91
N ILE A 109 -6.30 -5.47 9.83
CA ILE A 109 -7.61 -4.95 10.23
C ILE A 109 -7.46 -3.58 10.90
N GLY A 110 -6.49 -3.45 11.81
CA GLY A 110 -6.21 -2.19 12.50
C GLY A 110 -5.80 -1.08 11.54
N LEU A 111 -4.96 -1.37 10.54
CA LEU A 111 -4.57 -0.42 9.51
C LEU A 111 -5.74 -0.03 8.61
N ILE A 112 -6.57 -0.98 8.18
CA ILE A 112 -7.78 -0.68 7.39
C ILE A 112 -8.70 0.26 8.18
N ALA A 113 -8.99 -0.08 9.43
CA ALA A 113 -9.84 0.73 10.30
C ALA A 113 -9.23 2.12 10.57
N TRP A 114 -7.92 2.19 10.81
CA TRP A 114 -7.21 3.45 11.02
C TRP A 114 -7.24 4.31 9.77
N VAL A 115 -6.88 3.79 8.59
CA VAL A 115 -6.93 4.54 7.32
C VAL A 115 -8.36 5.01 7.07
N ALA A 116 -9.37 4.14 7.20
CA ALA A 116 -10.79 4.46 7.01
C ALA A 116 -11.31 5.56 7.96
N SER A 117 -10.69 5.73 9.13
CA SER A 117 -11.06 6.77 10.10
C SER A 117 -10.47 8.14 9.81
N GLN A 118 -9.53 8.27 8.85
CA GLN A 118 -8.85 9.52 8.55
C GLN A 118 -9.41 10.17 7.28
N ASP A 119 -9.52 11.50 7.30
CA ASP A 119 -9.71 12.28 6.09
C ASP A 119 -8.48 12.18 5.18
N ALA A 120 -8.70 12.14 3.86
CA ALA A 120 -7.62 11.96 2.88
C ALA A 120 -6.51 13.02 3.00
N ALA A 121 -6.87 14.30 3.16
CA ALA A 121 -5.89 15.37 3.31
C ALA A 121 -5.04 15.22 4.60
N VAL A 122 -5.68 14.85 5.71
CA VAL A 122 -4.99 14.61 6.99
C VAL A 122 -4.09 13.39 6.87
N TYR A 123 -4.54 12.33 6.21
CA TYR A 123 -3.76 11.13 5.96
C TYR A 123 -2.49 11.41 5.14
N VAL A 124 -2.64 12.11 4.01
CA VAL A 124 -1.52 12.40 3.09
C VAL A 124 -0.50 13.35 3.73
N SER A 125 -0.94 14.35 4.48
CA SER A 125 -0.04 15.28 5.18
C SER A 125 0.87 14.62 6.23
N ARG A 126 0.51 13.42 6.72
CA ARG A 126 1.30 12.64 7.68
C ARG A 126 2.35 11.74 7.03
N LYS A 127 2.42 11.66 5.70
CA LYS A 127 3.40 10.83 5.00
C LYS A 127 4.81 11.39 5.17
N TRP A 128 5.78 10.50 5.34
CA TRP A 128 7.18 10.86 5.49
C TRP A 128 7.94 10.52 4.20
N PHE A 129 8.45 11.54 3.50
CA PHE A 129 9.07 11.38 2.17
C PHE A 129 8.17 10.64 1.15
N GLY A 130 6.84 10.79 1.26
CA GLY A 130 5.85 10.11 0.42
C GLY A 130 5.53 8.68 0.84
N TYR A 131 6.25 8.11 1.82
CA TYR A 131 5.92 6.81 2.39
C TYR A 131 4.83 6.95 3.44
N SER A 132 3.80 6.12 3.34
CA SER A 132 2.77 5.99 4.36
C SER A 132 3.13 4.93 5.39
N VAL A 133 2.45 5.01 6.54
CA VAL A 133 2.49 3.97 7.56
C VAL A 133 2.12 2.61 6.96
N VAL A 134 1.18 2.56 6.01
CA VAL A 134 0.78 1.35 5.31
C VAL A 134 1.95 0.75 4.53
N SER A 135 2.66 1.56 3.73
CA SER A 135 3.82 1.07 2.97
C SER A 135 4.93 0.56 3.88
N LEU A 136 5.20 1.26 5.00
CA LEU A 136 6.24 0.86 5.95
C LEU A 136 5.90 -0.45 6.68
N VAL A 137 4.66 -0.57 7.17
CA VAL A 137 4.22 -1.80 7.84
C VAL A 137 4.17 -2.96 6.84
N GLY A 138 3.64 -2.73 5.63
CA GLY A 138 3.62 -3.75 4.58
C GLY A 138 5.00 -4.24 4.19
N MET A 139 5.97 -3.33 4.05
CA MET A 139 7.38 -3.69 3.82
C MET A 139 7.93 -4.53 4.96
N ALA A 140 7.74 -4.10 6.23
CA ALA A 140 8.23 -4.84 7.39
C ALA A 140 7.63 -6.25 7.47
N MET A 141 6.32 -6.41 7.23
CA MET A 141 5.66 -7.71 7.21
C MET A 141 6.20 -8.61 6.10
N ASN A 142 6.47 -8.07 4.91
CA ASN A 142 7.05 -8.83 3.81
C ASN A 142 8.51 -9.23 4.09
N VAL A 143 9.28 -8.39 4.80
CA VAL A 143 10.63 -8.76 5.26
C VAL A 143 10.58 -9.92 6.25
N VAL A 144 9.66 -9.89 7.22
CA VAL A 144 9.51 -11.01 8.18
C VAL A 144 9.04 -12.27 7.46
N GLY A 145 8.05 -12.17 6.57
CA GLY A 145 7.59 -13.31 5.75
C GLY A 145 8.70 -13.90 4.88
N LEU A 146 9.58 -13.06 4.33
CA LEU A 146 10.76 -13.48 3.59
C LEU A 146 11.72 -14.28 4.50
N VAL A 147 12.00 -13.77 5.70
CA VAL A 147 12.87 -14.46 6.67
C VAL A 147 12.32 -15.84 7.03
N MET A 148 11.00 -15.96 7.23
CA MET A 148 10.34 -17.24 7.51
C MET A 148 10.50 -18.28 6.39
N VAL A 149 10.54 -17.83 5.13
CA VAL A 149 10.74 -18.70 3.98
C VAL A 149 12.22 -19.04 3.78
N ALA A 150 13.11 -18.07 4.01
CA ALA A 150 14.55 -18.21 3.79
C ALA A 150 15.25 -19.01 4.90
N VAL A 151 14.80 -18.85 6.13
CA VAL A 151 15.31 -19.52 7.33
C VAL A 151 14.14 -20.22 8.00
N PRO A 152 13.82 -21.47 7.61
CA PRO A 152 12.83 -22.25 8.34
C PRO A 152 13.35 -22.46 9.77
N MET A 153 12.72 -21.77 10.73
CA MET A 153 12.99 -21.88 12.17
C MET A 153 11.97 -22.80 12.83
#